data_AF-A0A7V0UDR5-F1
#
_entry.id   AF-A0A7V0UDR5-F1
#
_cell.length_a   1.000
_cell.length_b   1.000
_cell.length_c   1.000
_cell.angle_alpha   90.00
_cell.angle_beta   90.00
_cell.angle_gamma   90.00
#
_symmetry.space_group_name_H-M   'P 1'
#
loop_
_entity.id
_entity.type
_entity.pdbx_description
1 polymer ?
#
loop_
_entity_poly.entity_id
_entity_poly.type
_entity_poly.pdbx_seq_one_letter_code
_entity_poly.pdbx_strand_id
1 'polypeptide(L)'
;MESLVTLRLDEKTREHIARAAKRKGVSASAVIRQAIASWMERERAGAPYEQLADLIGVVRGGNPKRSVQTGRQLSKLLKKRSSRS
;
A
#
# COMPACT_ATOMS: atom_id res chain seq x y z
N MET A 1 17.15 -15.10 -1.70
CA MET A 1 18.52 -14.60 -1.91
C MET A 1 18.70 -13.42 -0.99
N GLU A 2 19.55 -13.52 0.02
CA GLU A 2 19.90 -12.38 0.86
C GLU A 2 20.84 -11.48 0.06
N SER A 3 20.39 -10.27 -0.28
CA SER A 3 21.22 -9.28 -0.96
C SER A 3 22.06 -8.53 0.07
N LEU A 4 23.38 -8.48 -0.14
CA LEU A 4 24.30 -7.76 0.72
C LEU A 4 24.28 -6.27 0.36
N VAL A 5 23.95 -5.41 1.33
CA VAL A 5 23.95 -3.96 1.16
C VAL A 5 24.91 -3.34 2.16
N THR A 6 25.90 -2.61 1.66
CA THR A 6 26.87 -1.87 2.49
C THR A 6 26.50 -0.39 2.47
N LEU A 7 26.27 0.18 3.66
CA LEU A 7 25.90 1.59 3.82
C LEU A 7 26.97 2.32 4.63
N ARG A 8 27.34 3.52 4.17
CA ARG A 8 28.13 4.47 4.98
C ARG A 8 27.15 5.34 5.76
N LEU A 9 27.34 5.39 7.07
CA LEU A 9 26.50 6.15 7.99
C LEU A 9 27.37 7.22 8.66
N ASP A 10 26.75 8.34 9.02
CA ASP A 10 27.36 9.30 9.92
C ASP A 10 27.53 8.69 11.33
N GLU A 11 28.48 9.25 12.09
CA GLU A 11 28.84 8.71 13.41
C GLU A 11 27.64 8.72 14.38
N LYS A 12 26.84 9.78 14.35
CA LYS A 12 25.67 9.94 15.23
C LYS A 12 24.62 8.86 14.95
N THR A 13 24.36 8.55 13.69
CA THR A 13 23.43 7.48 13.30
C THR A 13 23.98 6.11 13.70
N ARG A 14 25.29 5.88 13.51
CA ARG A 14 25.94 4.63 13.95
C ARG A 14 25.81 4.43 15.46
N GLU A 15 26.05 5.46 16.27
CA GLU A 15 25.88 5.41 17.72
C GLU A 15 24.44 5.10 18.13
N HIS A 16 23.45 5.75 17.48
CA HIS A 16 22.04 5.48 17.76
C HIS A 16 21.66 4.02 17.49
N ILE A 17 22.12 3.46 16.37
CA ILE A 17 21.88 2.05 16.04
C ILE A 17 22.54 1.14 17.08
N ALA A 18 23.78 1.43 17.47
CA ALA A 18 24.49 0.64 18.49
C ALA A 18 23.77 0.67 19.84
N ARG A 19 23.28 1.83 20.27
CA ARG A 19 22.49 1.98 21.51
C ARG A 19 21.17 1.21 21.42
N ALA A 20 20.47 1.29 20.29
CA ALA A 20 19.23 0.56 20.07
C ALA A 20 19.45 -0.97 20.06
N ALA A 21 20.53 -1.43 19.42
CA ALA A 21 20.95 -2.82 19.38
C ALA A 21 21.23 -3.34 20.79
N LYS A 22 22.02 -2.60 21.59
CA LYS A 22 22.34 -2.94 22.98
C LYS A 22 21.10 -3.04 23.85
N ARG A 23 20.18 -2.08 23.76
CA ARG A 23 18.93 -2.10 24.56
C ARG A 23 18.02 -3.27 24.21
N LYS A 24 17.97 -3.67 22.94
CA LYS A 24 17.11 -4.75 22.45
C LYS A 24 17.76 -6.14 22.49
N GLY A 25 19.07 -6.23 22.75
CA GLY A 25 19.81 -7.49 22.71
C GLY A 25 19.91 -8.11 21.31
N VAL A 26 19.89 -7.30 20.26
CA VAL A 26 19.92 -7.77 18.86
C VAL A 26 21.07 -7.12 18.08
N SER A 27 21.44 -7.67 16.93
CA SER A 27 22.50 -7.11 16.09
C SER A 27 22.08 -5.79 15.44
N ALA A 28 23.06 -4.94 15.09
CA ALA A 28 22.83 -3.67 14.39
C ALA A 28 22.04 -3.87 13.08
N SER A 29 22.39 -4.88 12.29
CA SER A 29 21.65 -5.22 11.06
C SER A 29 20.21 -5.64 11.33
N ALA A 30 19.94 -6.33 12.45
CA ALA A 30 18.58 -6.67 12.85
C ALA A 30 17.76 -5.41 13.23
N VAL A 31 18.38 -4.45 13.93
CA VAL A 31 17.74 -3.15 14.22
C VAL A 31 17.39 -2.42 12.92
N ILE A 32 18.31 -2.38 11.95
CA ILE A 32 18.09 -1.71 10.67
C ILE A 32 16.94 -2.39 9.89
N ARG A 33 16.94 -3.73 9.82
CA ARG A 33 15.85 -4.47 9.16
C ARG A 33 14.49 -4.20 9.81
N GLN A 34 14.42 -4.19 11.15
CA GLN A 34 13.20 -3.86 11.87
C GLN A 34 12.74 -2.42 11.61
N ALA A 35 13.67 -1.46 11.57
CA ALA A 35 13.35 -0.07 11.29
C ALA A 35 12.74 0.09 9.89
N ILE A 36 13.36 -0.51 8.88
CA ILE A 36 12.85 -0.51 7.49
C ILE A 36 11.46 -1.16 7.43
N ALA A 37 11.28 -2.34 8.03
CA ALA A 37 9.98 -3.01 8.05
C ALA A 37 8.91 -2.14 8.71
N SER A 38 9.22 -1.52 9.86
CA SER A 38 8.27 -0.64 10.56
C SER A 38 7.92 0.63 9.77
N TRP A 39 8.84 1.11 8.94
CA TRP A 39 8.61 2.25 8.06
C TRP A 39 7.71 1.87 6.89
N MET A 40 7.97 0.71 6.25
CA MET A 40 7.14 0.17 5.18
C MET A 40 5.70 -0.10 5.63
N GLU A 41 5.50 -0.64 6.83
CA GLU A 41 4.15 -0.87 7.37
C GLU A 41 3.38 0.44 7.58
N ARG A 42 4.07 1.52 7.97
CA ARG A 42 3.45 2.86 8.07
C ARG A 42 3.15 3.47 6.71
N GLU A 43 3.99 3.22 5.72
CA GLU A 43 3.76 3.69 4.34
C GLU A 43 2.58 2.97 3.70
N ARG A 44 2.46 1.65 3.88
CA ARG A 44 1.27 0.87 3.48
C ARG A 44 -0.01 1.34 4.16
N ALA A 45 0.09 1.80 5.41
CA ALA A 45 -1.04 2.40 6.10
C ALA A 45 -1.49 3.74 5.48
N GLY A 46 -0.66 4.37 4.64
CA GLY A 46 -0.94 5.61 3.92
C GLY A 46 -1.78 5.45 2.64
N ALA A 47 -2.08 4.22 2.21
CA ALA A 47 -2.97 3.98 1.06
C ALA A 47 -4.30 3.37 1.53
N PRO A 48 -5.27 4.18 2.01
CA PRO A 48 -6.59 3.71 2.44
C PRO A 48 -7.26 2.79 1.41
N TYR A 49 -7.02 3.06 0.12
CA TYR A 49 -7.54 2.25 -0.97
C TYR A 49 -7.01 0.81 -0.98
N GLU A 50 -5.71 0.60 -0.72
CA GLU A 50 -5.12 -0.75 -0.72
C GLU A 50 -5.59 -1.56 0.49
N GLN A 51 -5.77 -0.91 1.64
CA GLN A 51 -6.28 -1.55 2.85
C GLN A 51 -7.74 -1.99 2.73
N LEU A 52 -8.53 -1.24 1.96
CA LEU A 52 -9.94 -1.53 1.75
C LEU A 52 -10.20 -2.35 0.48
N ALA A 53 -9.18 -2.59 -0.38
CA ALA A 53 -9.36 -3.24 -1.67
C ALA A 53 -10.00 -4.65 -1.58
N ASP A 54 -9.66 -5.39 -0.54
CA ASP A 54 -10.23 -6.72 -0.28
C ASP A 54 -11.66 -6.66 0.31
N LEU A 55 -12.03 -5.53 0.92
CA LEU A 55 -13.37 -5.28 1.49
C LEU A 55 -14.31 -4.64 0.47
N ILE A 56 -13.78 -3.79 -0.42
CA ILE A 56 -14.47 -3.19 -1.55
C ILE A 56 -14.38 -4.19 -2.70
N GLY A 57 -15.01 -5.35 -2.56
CA GLY A 57 -14.87 -6.49 -3.48
C GLY A 57 -14.68 -6.08 -4.94
N VAL A 58 -13.42 -6.02 -5.38
CA VAL A 58 -13.09 -5.84 -6.79
C VAL A 58 -13.47 -7.16 -7.44
N VAL A 59 -14.67 -7.21 -8.01
CA VAL A 59 -15.14 -8.34 -8.79
C VAL A 59 -14.09 -8.59 -9.88
N ARG A 60 -13.26 -9.63 -9.72
CA ARG A 60 -12.25 -10.11 -10.71
C ARG A 60 -12.87 -10.62 -12.03
N GLY A 61 -14.04 -10.11 -12.39
CA GLY A 61 -14.77 -10.41 -13.62
C GLY A 61 -15.58 -9.23 -14.17
N GLY A 62 -15.42 -8.01 -13.62
CA GLY A 62 -16.11 -6.80 -14.09
C GLY A 62 -15.17 -5.88 -14.88
N ASN A 63 -15.58 -5.43 -16.07
CA ASN A 63 -14.84 -4.39 -16.80
C ASN A 63 -14.80 -3.09 -15.95
N PRO A 64 -13.62 -2.62 -15.51
CA PRO A 64 -13.48 -1.46 -14.61
C PRO A 64 -13.98 -0.15 -15.23
N LYS A 65 -14.23 -0.12 -16.55
CA LYS A 65 -14.81 1.03 -17.25
C LYS A 65 -16.34 1.08 -17.22
N ARG A 66 -17.04 0.15 -16.55
CA ARG A 66 -18.52 0.13 -16.49
C ARG A 66 -19.12 1.34 -15.77
N SER A 67 -18.42 1.92 -14.80
CA SER A 67 -18.86 3.16 -14.12
C SER A 67 -18.45 4.44 -14.85
N VAL A 68 -17.75 4.33 -15.99
CA VAL A 68 -17.44 5.48 -16.83
C VAL A 68 -18.60 5.67 -17.80
N GLN A 69 -19.15 6.88 -17.85
CA GLN A 69 -20.33 7.24 -18.67
C GLN A 69 -21.69 6.71 -18.18
N THR A 70 -21.84 6.45 -16.87
CA THR A 70 -23.13 6.05 -16.26
C THR A 70 -24.29 6.95 -16.69
N GLY A 71 -24.09 8.26 -16.78
CA GLY A 71 -25.12 9.20 -17.27
C GLY A 71 -25.57 8.92 -18.71
N ARG A 72 -24.65 8.61 -19.64
CA ARG A 72 -25.00 8.26 -21.02
C ARG A 72 -25.70 6.90 -21.12
N GLN A 73 -25.26 5.91 -20.34
CA GLN A 73 -25.86 4.58 -20.27
C GLN A 73 -27.27 4.64 -19.68
N LEU A 74 -27.45 5.37 -18.57
CA LEU A 74 -28.74 5.59 -17.92
C LEU A 74 -29.72 6.32 -18.83
N SER A 75 -29.29 7.39 -19.50
CA SER A 75 -30.12 8.12 -20.47
C SER A 75 -30.58 7.24 -21.64
N LYS A 76 -29.73 6.31 -22.12
CA LYS A 76 -30.14 5.33 -23.13
C LYS A 76 -31.18 4.33 -22.61
N LEU A 77 -31.03 3.87 -21.36
CA LEU A 77 -31.99 2.96 -20.73
C LEU A 77 -33.36 3.64 -20.50
N LEU A 78 -33.36 4.88 -20.03
CA LEU A 78 -34.59 5.66 -19.83
C LEU A 78 -35.31 5.92 -21.16
N LYS A 79 -34.59 6.28 -22.22
CA LYS A 79 -35.17 6.42 -23.57
C LYS A 79 -35.79 5.12 -24.09
N LYS A 80 -35.15 3.97 -23.88
CA LYS A 80 -35.72 2.65 -24.25
C LYS A 80 -36.97 2.28 -23.44
N ARG A 81 -37.12 2.76 -22.20
CA ARG A 81 -38.36 2.57 -21.41
C ARG A 81 -39.48 3.47 -21.88
N SER A 82 -39.16 4.72 -22.24
CA SER A 82 -40.15 5.68 -22.75
C SER A 82 -40.71 5.29 -24.12
N SER A 83 -39.97 4.56 -24.96
CA SER A 83 -40.44 4.10 -26.27
C SER A 83 -41.26 2.79 -26.22
N ARG A 84 -41.63 2.30 -25.03
CA ARG A 84 -42.48 1.12 -24.82
C ARG A 84 -43.83 1.48 -24.20
N SER A 85 -44.19 2.76 -24.19
CA SER A 85 -45.54 3.26 -23.88
C SER A 85 -46.20 3.80 -25.14
#